data_AF-A0A372JMC6-F1
#
_entry.id   AF-A0A372JMC6-F1
#
_cell.length_a   1.000
_cell.length_b   1.000
_cell.length_c   1.000
_cell.angle_alpha   90.00
_cell.angle_beta   90.00
_cell.angle_gamma   90.00
#
_symmetry.space_group_name_H-M   'P 1'
#
loop_
_entity.id
_entity.type
_entity.pdbx_description
1 polymer ?
#
loop_
_entity_poly.entity_id
_entity_poly.type
_entity_poly.pdbx_seq_one_letter_code
_entity_poly.pdbx_strand_id
1 'polypeptide(L)' 'MFGMTSEHVPFLCPRGHRLGPGRVIVGWSPCGCPPCLERERGLRGHRTYLCLTCKDEHVTTMCYMPQHIPTPDTPYRWP' A
#
# COMPACT_ATOMS: atom_id res chain seq x y z
N MET A 1 -2.57 -28.57 -2.89
CA MET A 1 -3.51 -27.44 -3.06
C MET A 1 -2.67 -26.17 -3.07
N PHE A 2 -2.39 -25.60 -4.24
CA PHE A 2 -1.58 -24.39 -4.36
C PHE A 2 -2.46 -23.17 -4.08
N GLY A 3 -2.25 -22.52 -2.93
CA GLY A 3 -2.93 -21.30 -2.56
C GLY A 3 -2.48 -20.14 -3.45
N MET A 4 -3.28 -19.83 -4.48
CA MET A 4 -3.19 -18.57 -5.20
C MET A 4 -3.75 -17.45 -4.32
N THR A 5 -2.98 -16.98 -3.34
CA THR A 5 -3.22 -15.65 -2.78
C THR A 5 -2.62 -14.64 -3.75
N SER A 6 -3.32 -14.42 -4.86
CA SER A 6 -3.04 -13.27 -5.73
C SER A 6 -3.50 -12.04 -4.95
N GLU A 7 -2.67 -11.62 -4.00
CA GLU A 7 -2.77 -10.34 -3.33
C GLU A 7 -2.51 -9.30 -4.44
N HIS A 8 -3.60 -8.91 -5.10
CA HIS A 8 -3.56 -8.19 -6.37
C HIS A 8 -2.71 -6.92 -6.20
N VAL A 9 -1.50 -6.96 -6.75
CA VAL A 9 -0.73 -5.75 -7.01
C VAL A 9 -1.60 -4.91 -7.94
N PRO A 10 -1.91 -3.65 -7.61
CA PRO A 10 -2.63 -2.80 -8.54
C PRO A 10 -1.82 -2.73 -9.84
N PHE A 11 -2.42 -3.05 -10.98
CA PHE A 11 -1.70 -3.05 -12.26
C PHE A 11 -1.23 -1.65 -12.66
N LEU A 12 -1.88 -0.60 -12.14
CA LEU A 12 -1.57 0.80 -12.36
C LEU A 12 -1.44 1.56 -11.04
N CYS A 13 -0.54 2.54 -10.98
CA CYS A 13 -0.54 3.54 -9.91
C CYS A 13 -1.69 4.56 -10.10
N PRO A 14 -2.05 5.36 -9.08
CA PRO A 14 -3.08 6.39 -9.16
C PRO A 14 -2.91 7.40 -10.31
N ARG A 15 -1.70 7.57 -10.83
CA ARG A 15 -1.42 8.41 -12.01
C ARG A 15 -1.36 7.63 -13.33
N GLY A 16 -1.69 6.35 -13.34
CA GLY A 16 -1.78 5.53 -14.56
C GLY A 16 -0.49 4.83 -15.00
N HIS A 17 0.60 4.86 -14.23
CA HIS A 17 1.82 4.10 -14.57
C HIS A 17 1.67 2.62 -14.27
N ARG A 18 2.18 1.75 -15.15
CA ARG A 18 2.19 0.30 -14.90
C ARG A 18 3.09 -0.06 -13.73
N LEU A 19 2.51 -0.75 -12.75
CA LEU A 19 3.24 -1.37 -11.65
C LEU A 19 3.58 -2.82 -12.02
N GLY A 20 4.81 -3.21 -11.75
CA GLY A 20 5.33 -4.53 -12.10
C GLY A 20 6.80 -4.67 -11.70
N PRO A 21 7.44 -5.82 -11.98
CA PRO A 21 8.84 -6.05 -11.63
C PRO A 21 9.74 -4.90 -12.10
N GLY A 22 10.57 -4.38 -11.19
CA GLY A 22 11.47 -3.25 -11.46
C GLY A 22 10.78 -1.87 -11.55
N ARG A 23 9.45 -1.78 -11.42
CA ARG A 23 8.68 -0.52 -11.49
C ARG A 23 7.89 -0.21 -10.23
N VAL A 24 7.89 -1.12 -9.27
CA VAL A 24 7.22 -0.96 -7.98
C VAL A 24 8.12 -1.46 -6.85
N ILE A 25 8.21 -0.69 -5.77
CA ILE A 25 8.71 -1.20 -4.49
C ILE A 25 7.49 -1.64 -3.68
N VAL A 26 7.46 -2.92 -3.35
CA VAL A 26 6.44 -3.49 -2.47
C VAL A 26 6.98 -3.51 -1.06
N GLY A 27 6.24 -2.89 -0.14
CA GLY A 27 6.62 -2.79 1.25
C GLY A 27 5.46 -3.03 2.18
N TRP A 28 5.67 -2.71 3.45
CA TRP A 28 4.66 -2.75 4.49
C TRP A 28 4.83 -1.56 5.42
N SER A 29 3.72 -0.98 5.88
CA SER A 29 3.72 0.14 6.82
C SER A 29 2.73 -0.15 7.97
N PRO A 30 3.15 0.00 9.24
CA PRO A 30 2.23 -0.17 10.36
C PRO A 30 1.12 0.88 10.30
N CYS A 31 -0.10 0.49 10.65
CA CYS A 31 -1.23 1.41 10.67
C CYS A 31 -2.31 0.98 11.67
N GLY A 32 -2.92 1.99 12.31
CA GLY A 32 -4.00 1.83 13.29
C GLY A 32 -5.39 2.18 12.75
N CYS A 33 -5.58 2.31 11.44
CA CYS A 33 -6.93 2.55 10.90
C CYS A 33 -7.81 1.29 11.04
N PRO A 34 -9.16 1.45 11.07
CA PRO A 34 -10.11 0.34 11.22
C PRO A 34 -9.79 -0.92 10.40
N PRO A 35 -9.52 -0.85 9.07
CA PRO A 35 -9.29 -2.05 8.27
C PRO A 35 -7.99 -2.79 8.62
N CYS A 36 -7.06 -2.16 9.35
CA CYS A 36 -5.85 -2.79 9.84
C CYS A 36 -6.02 -3.33 11.27
N LEU A 37 -6.82 -2.68 12.10
CA LEU A 37 -7.08 -3.12 13.48
C LEU A 37 -7.92 -4.39 13.56
N GLU A 38 -8.84 -4.56 12.61
CA GLU A 38 -9.67 -5.76 12.47
C GLU A 38 -8.86 -7.01 12.04
N ARG A 39 -7.59 -6.83 11.63
CA ARG A 39 -6.71 -7.95 11.27
C ARG A 39 -6.06 -8.59 12.49
N GLU A 40 -5.64 -9.83 12.32
CA GLU A 40 -4.93 -10.60 13.34
C GLU A 40 -3.64 -9.90 13.81
N ARG A 41 -3.20 -10.25 15.03
CA ARG A 41 -1.91 -9.77 15.56
C ARG A 41 -0.78 -10.13 14.59
N GLY A 42 0.08 -9.16 14.30
CA GLY A 42 1.15 -9.30 13.30
C GLY A 42 0.78 -8.87 11.88
N LEU A 43 -0.52 -8.68 11.59
CA LEU A 43 -1.01 -8.22 10.28
C LEU A 43 -1.57 -6.79 10.31
N ARG A 44 -1.34 -6.06 11.41
CA ARG A 44 -1.85 -4.71 11.63
C ARG A 44 -1.04 -3.65 10.89
N GLY A 45 -1.36 -3.46 9.62
CA GLY A 45 -0.76 -2.45 8.76
C GLY A 45 -1.21 -2.59 7.32
N HIS A 46 -0.61 -1.79 6.46
CA HIS A 46 -0.88 -1.78 5.03
C HIS A 46 0.31 -2.38 4.28
N ARG A 47 0.02 -3.20 3.29
CA ARG A 47 0.97 -3.42 2.21
C ARG A 47 1.06 -2.16 1.36
N THR A 48 2.28 -1.73 1.04
CA THR A 48 2.53 -0.51 0.28
C THR A 48 3.08 -0.82 -1.10
N TYR A 49 2.71 0.01 -2.08
CA TYR A 49 3.17 -0.09 -3.45
C TYR A 49 3.65 1.29 -3.91
N LEU A 50 4.97 1.51 -3.92
CA LEU A 50 5.57 2.76 -4.38
C LEU A 50 5.88 2.67 -5.87
N CYS A 51 5.33 3.59 -6.66
CA CYS A 51 5.62 3.67 -8.09
C CYS A 51 7.00 4.29 -8.33
N LEU A 52 7.91 3.54 -8.96
CA LEU A 52 9.24 4.03 -9.27
C LEU A 52 9.24 5.06 -10.41
N THR A 53 8.36 4.93 -11.40
CA THR A 53 8.23 5.95 -12.46
C THR A 53 7.78 7.29 -11.90
N CYS A 54 6.83 7.32 -10.94
CA CYS A 54 6.51 8.57 -10.27
C CYS A 54 7.72 9.14 -9.52
N LYS A 55 8.49 8.27 -8.84
CA LYS A 55 9.70 8.67 -8.11
C LYS A 55 10.75 9.28 -9.05
N ASP A 56 10.96 8.70 -10.22
CA ASP A 56 11.87 9.22 -11.26
C ASP A 56 11.40 10.59 -11.80
N GLU A 57 10.09 10.82 -11.80
CA GLU A 57 9.47 12.13 -12.09
C GLU A 57 9.45 13.07 -10.88
N HIS A 58 10.13 12.72 -9.78
CA HIS A 58 10.20 13.51 -8.54
C HIS A 58 8.84 13.68 -7.82
N VAL A 59 7.91 12.74 -8.02
CA VAL A 59 6.61 12.67 -7.33
C VAL A 59 6.51 11.37 -6.54
N THR A 60 6.17 11.44 -5.25
CA THR A 60 5.91 10.23 -4.47
C THR A 60 4.45 9.81 -4.65
N THR A 61 4.24 8.64 -5.25
CA THR A 61 2.91 8.03 -5.36
C THR A 61 2.94 6.64 -4.75
N MET A 62 2.15 6.44 -3.69
CA MET A 62 2.07 5.19 -2.95
C MET A 62 0.62 4.71 -2.84
N CYS A 63 0.40 3.42 -3.08
CA CYS A 63 -0.88 2.77 -2.79
C CYS A 63 -0.78 1.96 -1.50
N TYR A 64 -1.86 1.93 -0.72
CA TYR A 64 -1.99 1.16 0.51
C TYR A 64 -3.06 0.08 0.33
N MET A 65 -2.76 -1.16 0.73
CA MET A 65 -3.71 -2.27 0.74
C MET A 65 -3.78 -2.91 2.14
N PRO A 66 -4.97 -3.00 2.77
CA PRO A 66 -6.23 -2.38 2.36
C PRO A 66 -6.13 -0.85 2.27
N GLN A 67 -7.08 -0.17 1.62
CA GLN A 67 -7.07 1.29 1.53
C GLN A 67 -7.10 1.92 2.94
N HIS A 68 -6.30 2.96 3.14
CA HIS A 68 -6.30 3.70 4.41
C HIS A 68 -7.62 4.46 4.57
N ILE A 69 -8.26 4.31 5.73
CA ILE A 69 -9.45 5.06 6.11
C ILE A 69 -9.05 6.00 7.25
N PRO A 70 -9.09 7.33 7.04
CA PRO A 70 -8.77 8.29 8.08
C PRO A 70 -9.78 8.17 9.22
N THR A 71 -9.31 7.98 10.46
CA THR A 71 -10.14 8.16 11.66
C THR A 71 -9.83 9.49 12.33
N PRO A 72 -10.82 10.17 12.94
CA PRO A 72 -10.63 11.47 13.60
C PRO A 72 -9.47 11.49 14.60
N ASP A 73 -9.26 10.37 15.31
CA ASP A 73 -8.23 10.21 16.35
C ASP A 73 -6.85 9.76 15.84
N THR A 74 -6.71 9.51 14.54
CA THR A 74 -5.41 9.23 13.91
C THR A 74 -5.11 10.32 12.89
N PRO A 75 -4.60 11.48 13.31
CA PRO A 75 -4.08 12.46 12.37
C PRO A 75 -3.03 11.74 11.51
N TYR A 76 -3.19 11.86 10.19
CA TYR A 76 -2.27 11.38 9.16
C TYR A 76 -0.82 11.45 9.67
N ARG A 77 -0.26 10.31 10.11
CA ARG A 77 1.14 10.25 10.52
C ARG A 77 1.91 9.57 9.40
N TRP A 78 2.38 10.39 8.48
CA TRP A 78 3.51 10.02 7.65
C TRP A 78 4.78 10.24 8.49
N PRO A 79 5.74 9.29 8.55
CA PRO A 79 7.07 9.59 9.07
C PRO A 79 7.80 10.59 8.17
#